data_AF-A0A9D1JPR2-F1
#
_entry.id   AF-A0A9D1JPR2-F1
#
_cell.length_a   1.000
_cell.length_b   1.000
_cell.length_c   1.000
_cell.angle_alpha   90.00
_cell.angle_beta   90.00
_cell.angle_gamma   90.00
#
_symmetry.space_group_name_H-M   'P 1'
#
loop_
_entity.id
_entity.type
_entity.pdbx_description
1 polymer ?
#
loop_
_entity_poly.entity_id
_entity_poly.type
_entity_poly.pdbx_seq_one_letter_code
_entity_poly.pdbx_strand_id
1 'polypeptide(L)'
;LIKNKLLNWVIDNKARYSQVASTYRYDKRIRKVLFKFISYIEELYRAVILDNYYNNYDVLIDEIKGKVHKYDGNLNEVLEDLEFRLLLKQVKVLPQEVRSLCPLPPRRIRENTFALKELRNAVMHNKFLLLYRGFAVCYVKGVDNNKSANLKANILNLISFLPKEVGEKCRDEINACKDERDNIDKTRWDLPEQIIISI
;
A
#
# COMPACT_ATOMS: atom_id res chain seq x y z
N LEU A 1 24.25 2.65 -13.90
CA LEU A 1 22.87 3.09 -13.57
C LEU A 1 22.62 3.31 -12.06
N ILE A 2 22.96 2.38 -11.15
CA ILE A 2 22.89 2.62 -9.69
C ILE A 2 23.75 3.82 -9.25
N LYS A 3 24.95 3.97 -9.84
CA LYS A 3 25.84 5.13 -9.63
C LYS A 3 25.16 6.49 -9.85
N ASN A 4 24.29 6.64 -10.85
CA ASN A 4 23.76 7.95 -11.23
C ASN A 4 22.72 8.53 -10.25
N LYS A 5 22.17 7.71 -9.33
CA LYS A 5 21.29 8.18 -8.25
C LYS A 5 21.94 8.12 -6.86
N LEU A 6 22.97 7.30 -6.69
CA LEU A 6 23.89 7.43 -5.56
C LEU A 6 24.70 8.75 -5.63
N LEU A 7 24.76 9.42 -6.78
CA LEU A 7 25.43 10.73 -6.92
C LEU A 7 24.94 11.75 -5.88
N ASN A 8 23.68 11.69 -5.43
CA ASN A 8 23.17 12.56 -4.37
C ASN A 8 23.76 12.27 -2.98
N TRP A 9 24.34 11.09 -2.76
CA TRP A 9 24.99 10.67 -1.52
C TRP A 9 26.52 10.62 -1.63
N VAL A 10 27.06 11.03 -2.78
CA VAL A 10 28.50 11.09 -3.05
C VAL A 10 28.89 12.56 -3.19
N ILE A 11 29.52 13.10 -2.15
CA ILE A 11 30.16 14.42 -2.18
C ILE A 11 31.67 14.17 -2.14
N ASP A 12 32.41 14.79 -3.06
CA ASP A 12 33.87 14.61 -3.20
C ASP A 12 34.31 13.14 -3.35
N ASN A 13 33.59 12.36 -4.18
CA ASN A 13 33.83 10.92 -4.39
C ASN A 13 33.70 10.04 -3.12
N LYS A 14 33.18 10.58 -2.01
CA LYS A 14 32.94 9.83 -0.77
C LYS A 14 31.46 9.65 -0.49
N ALA A 15 31.04 8.41 -0.25
CA ALA A 15 29.68 8.09 0.15
C ALA A 15 29.42 8.56 1.60
N ARG A 16 28.36 9.36 1.81
CA ARG A 16 27.91 9.72 3.16
C ARG A 16 27.10 8.57 3.75
N TYR A 17 27.78 7.65 4.41
CA TYR A 17 27.14 6.48 5.04
C TYR A 17 26.04 6.83 6.05
N SER A 18 26.14 7.98 6.73
CA SER A 18 25.08 8.53 7.59
C SER A 18 23.77 8.75 6.82
N GLN A 19 23.85 9.34 5.62
CA GLN A 19 22.70 9.61 4.76
C GLN A 19 22.09 8.33 4.19
N VAL A 20 22.93 7.38 3.80
CA VAL A 20 22.47 6.06 3.35
C VAL A 20 21.72 5.34 4.48
N ALA A 21 22.28 5.35 5.71
CA ALA A 21 21.66 4.72 6.87
C ALA A 21 20.33 5.38 7.25
N SER A 22 20.27 6.71 7.28
CA SER A 22 19.02 7.45 7.53
C SER A 22 17.97 7.20 6.44
N THR A 23 18.37 7.19 5.17
CA THR A 23 17.48 6.83 4.06
C THR A 23 16.91 5.42 4.24
N TYR A 24 17.75 4.46 4.62
CA TYR A 24 17.29 3.09 4.84
C TYR A 24 16.29 2.97 6.00
N ARG A 25 16.55 3.68 7.10
CA ARG A 25 15.61 3.75 8.23
C ARG A 25 14.31 4.44 7.85
N TYR A 26 14.37 5.52 7.07
CA TYR A 26 13.20 6.23 6.57
C TYR A 26 12.33 5.33 5.67
N ASP A 27 12.94 4.62 4.72
CA ASP A 27 12.25 3.61 3.89
C ASP A 27 11.56 2.53 4.75
N LYS A 28 12.27 2.00 5.75
CA LYS A 28 11.72 1.00 6.68
C LYS A 28 10.51 1.54 7.46
N ARG A 29 10.55 2.81 7.88
CA ARG A 29 9.42 3.47 8.56
C ARG A 29 8.22 3.59 7.63
N ILE A 30 8.41 4.08 6.39
CA ILE A 30 7.35 4.15 5.38
C ILE A 30 6.76 2.76 5.13
N ARG A 31 7.59 1.74 4.89
CA ARG A 31 7.12 0.37 4.67
C ARG A 31 6.28 -0.17 5.83
N LYS A 32 6.67 0.11 7.07
CA LYS A 32 5.89 -0.30 8.25
C LYS A 32 4.51 0.34 8.27
N VAL A 33 4.43 1.64 7.97
CA VAL A 33 3.15 2.35 7.88
C VAL A 33 2.29 1.77 6.75
N LEU A 34 2.86 1.62 5.55
CA LEU A 34 2.13 1.05 4.42
C LEU A 34 1.65 -0.37 4.68
N PHE A 35 2.49 -1.23 5.27
CA PHE A 35 2.11 -2.58 5.67
C PHE A 35 0.84 -2.57 6.53
N LYS A 36 0.82 -1.74 7.58
CA LYS A 36 -0.32 -1.61 8.48
C LYS A 36 -1.61 -1.22 7.74
N PHE A 37 -1.58 -0.20 6.89
CA PHE A 37 -2.79 0.28 6.20
C PHE A 37 -3.22 -0.63 5.04
N ILE A 38 -2.28 -1.33 4.40
CA ILE A 38 -2.61 -2.37 3.42
C ILE A 38 -3.28 -3.55 4.12
N SER A 39 -2.72 -4.04 5.22
CA SER A 39 -3.33 -5.10 6.04
C SER A 39 -4.73 -4.71 6.51
N TYR A 40 -4.93 -3.46 6.94
CA TYR A 40 -6.25 -2.95 7.30
C TYR A 40 -7.27 -3.09 6.15
N ILE A 41 -6.89 -2.76 4.91
CA ILE A 41 -7.77 -2.92 3.74
C ILE A 41 -8.06 -4.39 3.46
N GLU A 42 -7.04 -5.26 3.55
CA GLU A 42 -7.22 -6.70 3.37
C GLU A 42 -8.27 -7.23 4.36
N GLU A 43 -8.12 -6.92 5.65
CA GLU A 43 -9.08 -7.36 6.68
C GLU A 43 -10.46 -6.73 6.54
N LEU A 44 -10.54 -5.42 6.22
CA LEU A 44 -11.82 -4.75 6.00
C LEU A 44 -12.62 -5.44 4.90
N TYR A 45 -11.98 -5.76 3.77
CA TYR A 45 -12.65 -6.42 2.66
C TYR A 45 -13.04 -7.86 2.99
N ARG A 46 -12.19 -8.61 3.73
CA ARG A 46 -12.54 -9.96 4.21
C ARG A 46 -13.77 -9.90 5.11
N ALA A 47 -13.79 -9.01 6.10
CA ALA A 47 -14.90 -8.84 7.03
C ALA A 47 -16.21 -8.49 6.30
N VAL A 48 -16.19 -7.51 5.40
CA VAL A 48 -17.39 -7.13 4.64
C VAL A 48 -17.95 -8.30 3.82
N ILE A 49 -17.08 -9.10 3.19
CA ILE A 49 -17.53 -10.27 2.42
C ILE A 49 -18.09 -11.34 3.38
N LEU A 50 -17.39 -11.64 4.47
CA LEU A 50 -17.79 -12.66 5.43
C LEU A 50 -19.14 -12.33 6.07
N ASP A 51 -19.32 -11.12 6.57
CA ASP A 51 -20.54 -10.68 7.26
C ASP A 51 -21.78 -10.73 6.38
N ASN A 52 -21.62 -10.50 5.06
CA ASN A 52 -22.74 -10.45 4.12
C ASN A 52 -23.02 -11.79 3.41
N TYR A 53 -22.05 -12.70 3.35
CA TYR A 53 -22.11 -13.90 2.51
C TYR A 53 -21.69 -15.19 3.22
N TYR A 54 -21.64 -15.20 4.55
CA TYR A 54 -21.25 -16.37 5.36
C TYR A 54 -21.93 -17.68 4.95
N ASN A 55 -23.23 -17.63 4.60
CA ASN A 55 -24.02 -18.80 4.19
C ASN A 55 -24.62 -18.68 2.77
N ASN A 56 -24.30 -17.62 2.03
CA ASN A 56 -24.83 -17.40 0.68
C ASN A 56 -23.70 -17.01 -0.27
N TYR A 57 -23.27 -17.97 -1.07
CA TYR A 57 -22.10 -17.81 -1.92
C TYR A 57 -22.43 -17.33 -3.34
N ASP A 58 -23.69 -17.11 -3.70
CA ASP A 58 -24.11 -16.87 -5.09
C ASP A 58 -23.41 -15.66 -5.73
N VAL A 59 -23.11 -14.67 -4.91
CA VAL A 59 -22.47 -13.40 -5.29
C VAL A 59 -20.93 -13.50 -5.33
N LEU A 60 -20.36 -14.59 -4.80
CA LEU A 60 -18.93 -14.83 -4.85
C LEU A 60 -18.49 -15.19 -6.28
N ILE A 61 -17.29 -14.76 -6.65
CA ILE A 61 -16.65 -15.17 -7.91
C ILE A 61 -16.35 -16.67 -7.87
N ASP A 62 -16.34 -17.30 -9.04
CA ASP A 62 -16.17 -18.76 -9.16
C ASP A 62 -14.87 -19.26 -8.54
N GLU A 63 -13.80 -18.46 -8.57
CA GLU A 63 -12.54 -18.84 -7.93
C GLU A 63 -12.65 -18.94 -6.40
N ILE A 64 -13.50 -18.11 -5.78
CA ILE A 64 -13.76 -18.19 -4.33
C ILE A 64 -14.73 -19.35 -4.06
N LYS A 65 -15.83 -19.46 -4.82
CA LYS A 65 -16.78 -20.58 -4.69
C LYS A 65 -16.09 -21.95 -4.77
N GLY A 66 -15.21 -22.12 -5.75
CA GLY A 66 -14.42 -23.33 -5.93
C GLY A 66 -13.48 -23.63 -4.77
N LYS A 67 -12.99 -22.59 -4.06
CA LYS A 67 -12.24 -22.78 -2.81
C LYS A 67 -13.16 -23.14 -1.65
N VAL A 68 -14.34 -22.53 -1.51
CA VAL A 68 -15.29 -22.86 -0.43
C VAL A 68 -15.62 -24.35 -0.38
N HIS A 69 -15.79 -24.99 -1.54
CA HIS A 69 -15.99 -26.45 -1.60
C HIS A 69 -14.79 -27.27 -1.10
N LYS A 70 -13.57 -26.74 -1.15
CA LYS A 70 -12.35 -27.40 -0.65
C LYS A 70 -12.16 -27.25 0.86
N TYR A 71 -12.75 -26.23 1.46
CA TYR A 71 -12.70 -25.95 2.90
C TYR A 71 -14.02 -26.35 3.59
N ASP A 72 -14.74 -27.35 3.06
CA ASP A 72 -15.99 -27.87 3.63
C ASP A 72 -17.06 -26.79 3.94
N GLY A 73 -17.12 -25.74 3.13
CA GLY A 73 -18.05 -24.63 3.32
C GLY A 73 -17.56 -23.53 4.26
N ASN A 74 -16.33 -23.59 4.78
CA ASN A 74 -15.77 -22.57 5.67
C ASN A 74 -15.26 -21.35 4.87
N LEU A 75 -16.12 -20.34 4.69
CA LEU A 75 -15.76 -19.11 3.99
C LEU A 75 -14.67 -18.32 4.72
N ASN A 76 -14.59 -18.38 6.06
CA ASN A 76 -13.58 -17.65 6.82
C ASN A 76 -12.16 -18.13 6.44
N GLU A 77 -11.91 -19.44 6.49
CA GLU A 77 -10.63 -20.03 6.11
C GLU A 77 -10.29 -19.74 4.63
N VAL A 78 -11.28 -19.79 3.75
CA VAL A 78 -11.10 -19.45 2.32
C VAL A 78 -10.63 -18.01 2.13
N LEU A 79 -11.19 -17.08 2.90
CA LEU A 79 -10.84 -15.65 2.82
C LEU A 79 -9.47 -15.37 3.44
N GLU A 80 -9.11 -16.05 4.53
CA GLU A 80 -7.77 -15.98 5.13
C GLU A 80 -6.68 -16.40 4.12
N ASP A 81 -6.89 -17.51 3.42
CA ASP A 81 -5.98 -18.04 2.39
C ASP A 81 -6.16 -17.41 1.00
N LEU A 82 -6.97 -16.35 0.90
CA LEU A 82 -7.25 -15.69 -0.37
C LEU A 82 -6.12 -14.76 -0.78
N GLU A 83 -5.68 -14.89 -2.04
CA GLU A 83 -4.78 -13.92 -2.63
C GLU A 83 -5.42 -12.54 -2.72
N PHE A 84 -4.66 -11.49 -2.39
CA PHE A 84 -5.15 -10.11 -2.43
C PHE A 84 -5.73 -9.70 -3.79
N ARG A 85 -5.20 -10.23 -4.90
CA ARG A 85 -5.75 -10.00 -6.24
C ARG A 85 -7.19 -10.50 -6.37
N LEU A 86 -7.49 -11.68 -5.82
CA LEU A 86 -8.83 -12.27 -5.87
C LEU A 86 -9.78 -11.52 -4.93
N LEU A 87 -9.30 -11.10 -3.76
CA LEU A 87 -10.06 -10.24 -2.85
C LEU A 87 -10.50 -8.94 -3.54
N LEU A 88 -9.55 -8.25 -4.20
CA LEU A 88 -9.86 -7.06 -5.00
C LEU A 88 -10.79 -7.36 -6.18
N LYS A 89 -10.70 -8.55 -6.79
CA LYS A 89 -11.62 -8.96 -7.86
C LYS A 89 -13.05 -9.11 -7.31
N GLN A 90 -13.21 -9.76 -6.15
CA GLN A 90 -14.50 -9.93 -5.49
C GLN A 90 -15.14 -8.59 -5.14
N VAL A 91 -14.41 -7.69 -4.48
CA VAL A 91 -14.96 -6.40 -4.03
C VAL A 91 -15.52 -5.55 -5.18
N LYS A 92 -14.91 -5.63 -6.38
CA LYS A 92 -15.38 -4.87 -7.55
C LYS A 92 -16.73 -5.34 -8.09
N VAL A 93 -17.07 -6.62 -7.91
CA VAL A 93 -18.30 -7.23 -8.43
C VAL A 93 -19.39 -7.35 -7.37
N LEU A 94 -19.13 -6.91 -6.14
CA LEU A 94 -20.15 -6.86 -5.10
C LEU A 94 -21.34 -5.98 -5.52
N PRO A 95 -22.58 -6.38 -5.14
CA PRO A 95 -23.78 -5.56 -5.25
C PRO A 95 -23.57 -4.20 -4.61
N GLN A 96 -24.27 -3.18 -5.11
CA GLN A 96 -24.01 -1.79 -4.73
C GLN A 96 -24.19 -1.56 -3.23
N GLU A 97 -25.15 -2.24 -2.60
CA GLU A 97 -25.51 -2.15 -1.19
C GLU A 97 -24.35 -2.57 -0.29
N VAL A 98 -23.68 -3.67 -0.65
CA VAL A 98 -22.52 -4.17 0.10
C VAL A 98 -21.25 -3.44 -0.34
N ARG A 99 -21.10 -3.15 -1.63
CA ARG A 99 -19.95 -2.45 -2.19
C ARG A 99 -19.78 -1.05 -1.59
N SER A 100 -20.86 -0.38 -1.19
CA SER A 100 -20.76 0.92 -0.49
C SER A 100 -20.05 0.86 0.85
N LEU A 101 -19.93 -0.32 1.47
CA LEU A 101 -19.15 -0.55 2.70
C LEU A 101 -17.65 -0.65 2.42
N CYS A 102 -17.26 -0.89 1.17
CA CYS A 102 -15.87 -0.98 0.73
C CYS A 102 -15.43 0.34 0.09
N PRO A 103 -14.50 1.09 0.70
CA PRO A 103 -13.98 2.29 0.06
C PRO A 103 -13.24 1.92 -1.22
N LEU A 104 -13.64 2.55 -2.33
CA LEU A 104 -13.07 2.36 -3.65
C LEU A 104 -12.87 3.74 -4.31
N PRO A 105 -11.85 3.89 -5.17
CA PRO A 105 -11.63 5.13 -5.90
C PRO A 105 -12.82 5.40 -6.84
N PRO A 106 -13.28 6.66 -6.96
CA PRO A 106 -14.50 7.00 -7.70
C PRO A 106 -14.38 6.84 -9.22
N ARG A 107 -13.15 6.79 -9.75
CA ARG A 107 -12.84 6.64 -11.18
C ARG A 107 -11.63 5.74 -11.35
N ARG A 108 -11.47 5.15 -12.54
CA ARG A 108 -10.29 4.35 -12.91
C ARG A 108 -10.03 3.19 -11.92
N ILE A 109 -11.11 2.57 -11.44
CA ILE A 109 -11.05 1.50 -10.42
C ILE A 109 -10.11 0.39 -10.88
N ARG A 110 -10.21 -0.03 -12.15
CA ARG A 110 -9.36 -1.11 -12.69
C ARG A 110 -7.86 -0.79 -12.55
N GLU A 111 -7.45 0.39 -12.99
CA GLU A 111 -6.04 0.83 -12.97
C GLU A 111 -5.57 1.06 -11.54
N ASN A 112 -6.39 1.68 -10.70
CA ASN A 112 -6.04 1.98 -9.31
C ASN A 112 -5.99 0.72 -8.43
N THR A 113 -6.87 -0.26 -8.66
CA THR A 113 -6.83 -1.57 -8.00
C THR A 113 -5.59 -2.35 -8.43
N PHE A 114 -5.22 -2.30 -9.71
CA PHE A 114 -3.97 -2.91 -10.18
C PHE A 114 -2.76 -2.26 -9.50
N ALA A 115 -2.73 -0.94 -9.40
CA ALA A 115 -1.64 -0.23 -8.73
C ALA A 115 -1.56 -0.52 -7.22
N LEU A 116 -2.70 -0.63 -6.54
CA LEU A 116 -2.75 -1.04 -5.13
C LEU A 116 -2.13 -2.43 -4.93
N LYS A 117 -2.47 -3.40 -5.81
CA LYS A 117 -1.88 -4.74 -5.79
C LYS A 117 -0.36 -4.72 -5.99
N GLU A 118 0.14 -3.93 -6.94
CA GLU A 118 1.59 -3.80 -7.17
C GLU A 118 2.31 -3.11 -5.99
N LEU A 119 1.71 -2.07 -5.40
CA LEU A 119 2.24 -1.45 -4.17
C LEU A 119 2.29 -2.46 -3.02
N ARG A 120 1.22 -3.22 -2.81
CA ARG A 120 1.16 -4.28 -1.80
C ARG A 120 2.27 -5.28 -1.98
N ASN A 121 2.48 -5.78 -3.20
CA ASN A 121 3.58 -6.69 -3.49
C ASN A 121 4.95 -6.06 -3.18
N ALA A 122 5.18 -4.81 -3.56
CA ALA A 122 6.44 -4.13 -3.27
C ALA A 122 6.71 -4.02 -1.76
N VAL A 123 5.68 -3.69 -0.97
CA VAL A 123 5.75 -3.60 0.50
C VAL A 123 6.02 -4.98 1.12
N MET A 124 5.22 -5.99 0.76
CA MET A 124 5.29 -7.34 1.34
C MET A 124 6.59 -8.07 0.99
N HIS A 125 7.14 -7.84 -0.21
CA HIS A 125 8.45 -8.37 -0.61
C HIS A 125 9.64 -7.52 -0.14
N ASN A 126 9.42 -6.60 0.81
CA ASN A 126 10.46 -5.76 1.40
C ASN A 126 11.32 -5.01 0.37
N LYS A 127 10.72 -4.59 -0.77
CA LYS A 127 11.44 -3.80 -1.77
C LYS A 127 11.84 -2.45 -1.16
N PHE A 128 13.00 -1.94 -1.55
CA PHE A 128 13.44 -0.61 -1.13
C PHE A 128 12.66 0.46 -1.88
N LEU A 129 11.53 0.90 -1.32
CA LEU A 129 10.50 1.68 -1.99
C LEU A 129 11.03 3.03 -2.52
N LEU A 130 11.92 3.69 -1.79
CA LEU A 130 12.51 4.96 -2.22
C LEU A 130 13.34 4.85 -3.52
N LEU A 131 13.92 3.67 -3.79
CA LEU A 131 14.65 3.41 -5.04
C LEU A 131 13.88 2.54 -6.03
N TYR A 132 12.75 1.96 -5.61
CA TYR A 132 11.92 1.09 -6.43
C TYR A 132 11.32 1.86 -7.61
N ARG A 133 11.31 1.22 -8.79
CA ARG A 133 10.83 1.81 -10.05
C ARG A 133 9.69 1.02 -10.70
N GLY A 134 9.38 -0.16 -10.19
CA GLY A 134 8.30 -1.00 -10.71
C GLY A 134 6.93 -0.64 -10.14
N PHE A 135 6.70 0.61 -9.76
CA PHE A 135 5.37 1.05 -9.35
C PHE A 135 4.47 1.12 -10.57
N ALA A 136 3.23 0.67 -10.43
CA ALA A 136 2.25 0.81 -11.48
C ALA A 136 1.72 2.25 -11.57
N VAL A 137 1.26 2.61 -12.77
CA VAL A 137 0.59 3.88 -13.02
C VAL A 137 -0.77 3.87 -12.33
N CYS A 138 -1.03 4.88 -11.51
CA CYS A 138 -2.33 5.14 -10.91
C CYS A 138 -2.85 6.53 -11.28
N TYR A 139 -4.14 6.75 -11.07
CA TYR A 139 -4.86 7.98 -11.38
C TYR A 139 -5.44 8.58 -10.10
N VAL A 140 -4.73 9.57 -9.55
CA VAL A 140 -5.02 10.18 -8.25
C VAL A 140 -4.80 11.68 -8.28
N LYS A 141 -5.60 12.43 -7.51
CA LYS A 141 -5.39 13.88 -7.35
C LYS A 141 -4.10 14.15 -6.55
N GLY A 142 -3.42 15.25 -6.86
CA GLY A 142 -2.22 15.69 -6.11
C GLY A 142 -0.87 15.21 -6.66
N VAL A 143 -0.85 14.71 -7.89
CA VAL A 143 0.37 14.37 -8.65
C VAL A 143 0.27 14.89 -10.09
N ASP A 144 1.39 14.91 -10.81
CA ASP A 144 1.51 15.43 -12.18
C ASP A 144 0.37 14.93 -13.08
N ASN A 145 -0.45 15.86 -13.59
CA ASN A 145 -1.62 15.58 -14.43
C ASN A 145 -2.58 14.50 -13.87
N ASN A 146 -2.63 14.36 -12.54
CA ASN A 146 -3.38 13.34 -11.81
C ASN A 146 -3.06 11.88 -12.24
N LYS A 147 -1.86 11.63 -12.79
CA LYS A 147 -1.43 10.33 -13.29
C LYS A 147 0.06 10.16 -13.09
N SER A 148 0.47 9.19 -12.27
CA SER A 148 1.90 8.93 -12.06
C SER A 148 2.16 7.49 -11.61
N ALA A 149 3.42 7.07 -11.73
CA ALA A 149 3.94 5.77 -11.31
C ALA A 149 5.07 5.93 -10.28
N ASN A 150 4.98 6.94 -9.42
CA ASN A 150 5.93 7.15 -8.33
C ASN A 150 5.34 6.68 -6.99
N LEU A 151 6.20 6.60 -5.96
CA LEU A 151 5.80 6.17 -4.62
C LEU A 151 4.71 7.08 -4.04
N LYS A 152 4.85 8.42 -4.14
CA LYS A 152 3.84 9.38 -3.67
C LYS A 152 2.45 9.10 -4.26
N ALA A 153 2.37 8.90 -5.57
CA ALA A 153 1.12 8.61 -6.28
C ALA A 153 0.50 7.28 -5.80
N ASN A 154 1.32 6.25 -5.60
CA ASN A 154 0.84 4.96 -5.12
C ASN A 154 0.37 5.01 -3.66
N ILE A 155 0.98 5.83 -2.80
CA ILE A 155 0.50 6.07 -1.43
C ILE A 155 -0.82 6.85 -1.45
N LEU A 156 -0.93 7.90 -2.28
CA LEU A 156 -2.19 8.63 -2.45
C LEU A 156 -3.29 7.71 -3.01
N ASN A 157 -2.93 6.77 -3.89
CA ASN A 157 -3.83 5.75 -4.40
C ASN A 157 -4.32 4.85 -3.27
N LEU A 158 -3.42 4.31 -2.44
CA LEU A 158 -3.77 3.55 -1.23
C LEU A 158 -4.76 4.30 -0.34
N ILE A 159 -4.50 5.59 -0.07
CA ILE A 159 -5.37 6.44 0.76
C ILE A 159 -6.79 6.53 0.20
N SER A 160 -6.96 6.48 -1.13
CA SER A 160 -8.30 6.49 -1.75
C SER A 160 -9.11 5.20 -1.56
N PHE A 161 -8.48 4.11 -1.08
CA PHE A 161 -9.15 2.86 -0.70
C PHE A 161 -9.40 2.76 0.82
N LEU A 162 -9.11 3.81 1.58
CA LEU A 162 -9.34 3.86 3.03
C LEU A 162 -10.60 4.67 3.36
N PRO A 163 -11.31 4.33 4.46
CA PRO A 163 -12.27 5.25 5.06
C PRO A 163 -11.58 6.57 5.39
N LYS A 164 -12.32 7.69 5.32
CA LYS A 164 -11.76 9.05 5.40
C LYS A 164 -10.80 9.25 6.58
N GLU A 165 -11.25 8.93 7.80
CA GLU A 165 -10.48 9.08 9.03
C GLU A 165 -9.21 8.21 9.05
N VAL A 166 -9.32 6.99 8.53
CA VAL A 166 -8.18 6.06 8.42
C VAL A 166 -7.19 6.55 7.36
N GLY A 167 -7.69 7.13 6.28
CA GLY A 167 -6.89 7.76 5.23
C GLY A 167 -6.12 8.99 5.72
N GLU A 168 -6.75 9.82 6.55
CA GLU A 168 -6.10 10.95 7.24
C GLU A 168 -4.99 10.45 8.17
N LYS A 169 -5.28 9.44 9.00
CA LYS A 169 -4.26 8.82 9.85
C LYS A 169 -3.10 8.22 9.05
N CYS A 170 -3.37 7.62 7.90
CA CYS A 170 -2.33 7.10 6.99
C CYS A 170 -1.42 8.22 6.50
N ARG A 171 -2.00 9.34 6.06
CA ARG A 171 -1.25 10.53 5.63
C ARG A 171 -0.36 11.07 6.74
N ASP A 172 -0.90 11.21 7.95
CA ASP A 172 -0.17 11.75 9.11
C ASP A 172 0.99 10.84 9.50
N GLU A 173 0.77 9.52 9.57
CA GLU A 173 1.83 8.56 9.90
C GLU A 173 2.94 8.51 8.83
N ILE A 174 2.60 8.67 7.55
CA ILE A 174 3.60 8.78 6.47
C ILE A 174 4.39 10.09 6.61
N ASN A 175 3.71 11.22 6.81
CA ASN A 175 4.36 12.52 6.94
C ASN A 175 5.28 12.57 8.19
N ALA A 176 4.92 11.88 9.28
CA ALA A 176 5.72 11.77 10.49
C ALA A 176 6.91 10.78 10.38
N CYS A 177 7.05 10.04 9.26
CA CYS A 177 8.18 9.12 9.10
C CYS A 177 9.53 9.83 9.00
N LYS A 178 9.53 11.09 8.54
CA LYS A 178 10.74 11.91 8.31
C LYS A 178 11.34 12.44 9.62
N ASP A 179 10.52 12.52 10.67
CA ASP A 179 10.89 13.17 11.91
C ASP A 179 11.91 12.31 12.67
N GLU A 180 12.93 12.95 13.23
CA GLU A 180 13.84 12.27 14.16
C GLU A 180 13.03 11.82 15.37
N ARG A 181 13.16 10.56 15.76
CA ARG A 181 12.52 10.07 16.99
C ARG A 181 13.60 10.06 18.05
N ASP A 182 13.41 10.89 19.07
CA ASP A 182 14.33 11.04 20.18
C ASP A 182 14.67 9.67 20.76
N ASN A 183 15.94 9.30 20.65
CA ASN A 183 16.56 8.34 21.52
C ASN A 183 18.02 8.73 21.67
N ILE A 184 18.37 9.04 22.91
CA ILE A 184 19.56 9.68 23.44
C ILE A 184 20.89 8.97 23.08
N ASP A 185 20.85 7.80 22.40
CA ASP A 185 22.03 6.94 22.27
C ASP A 185 22.38 6.37 20.89
N LYS A 186 21.61 6.56 19.80
CA LYS A 186 21.91 5.78 18.57
C LYS A 186 21.75 6.53 17.25
N THR A 187 22.90 6.83 16.64
CA THR A 187 23.13 7.22 15.22
C THR A 187 22.34 8.43 14.70
N ARG A 188 23.07 9.54 14.47
CA ARG A 188 22.62 10.79 13.83
C ARG A 188 21.60 10.58 12.70
N TRP A 189 20.46 11.26 12.79
CA TRP A 189 19.48 11.33 11.72
C TRP A 189 19.87 12.36 10.65
N ASP A 190 20.74 11.94 9.73
CA ASP A 190 21.15 12.75 8.57
C ASP A 190 20.31 12.39 7.33
N LEU A 191 19.02 12.74 7.32
CA LEU A 191 18.11 12.40 6.21
C LEU A 191 18.16 13.49 5.11
N PRO A 192 18.52 13.16 3.86
CA PRO A 192 18.53 14.15 2.79
C PRO A 192 17.13 14.66 2.44
N GLU A 193 16.94 15.97 2.34
CA GLU A 193 15.61 16.56 2.08
C GLU A 193 15.00 16.11 0.74
N GLN A 194 15.84 15.92 -0.28
CA GLN A 194 15.41 15.54 -1.62
C GLN A 194 14.78 14.14 -1.72
N ILE A 195 14.91 13.30 -0.69
CA ILE A 195 14.29 11.98 -0.65
C ILE A 195 13.01 11.95 0.22
N ILE A 196 12.71 13.03 0.94
CA ILE A 196 11.54 13.10 1.80
C ILE A 196 10.28 13.16 0.93
N ILE A 197 9.32 12.31 1.27
CA ILE A 197 8.00 12.29 0.63
C ILE A 197 7.03 13.02 1.55
N SER A 198 6.46 14.10 1.04
CA SER A 198 5.37 14.84 1.68
C SER A 198 4.07 14.60 0.92
N ILE A 199 3.03 14.21 1.65
CA ILE A 199 1.74 13.79 1.11
C ILE A 199 0.64 14.78 1.48
#